data_AF-A0A940REX8-F1
#
_entry.id   AF-A0A940REX8-F1
#
_cell.length_a   1.000
_cell.length_b   1.000
_cell.length_c   1.000
_cell.angle_alpha   90.00
_cell.angle_beta   90.00
_cell.angle_gamma   90.00
#
_symmetry.space_group_name_H-M   'P 1'
#
loop_
_entity.id
_entity.type
_entity.pdbx_description
1 polymer ?
#
loop_
_entity_poly.entity_id
_entity_poly.type
_entity_poly.pdbx_seq_one_letter_code
_entity_poly.pdbx_strand_id
1 'polypeptide(L)'
;NESNEDYRDKIEFYIDPSNGMVFTQKDVDSYFKRISVPPVSSYFKPLSNKKVIQHLLEETSKVFDNEKDAYKKEELLELANLLD
;
A
#
# COMPACT_ATOMS: atom_id res chain seq x y z
N ASN A 1 -15.07 -5.55 18.79
CA ASN A 1 -15.80 -6.46 17.87
C ASN A 1 -15.69 -5.94 16.45
N GLU A 2 -14.51 -5.97 15.84
CA GLU A 2 -14.37 -5.82 14.38
C GLU A 2 -14.66 -7.19 13.79
N SER A 3 -15.94 -7.45 13.53
CA SER A 3 -16.40 -8.63 12.80
C SER A 3 -15.68 -8.70 11.44
N ASN A 4 -15.33 -9.92 11.02
CA ASN A 4 -14.79 -10.31 9.70
C ASN A 4 -15.56 -9.66 8.53
N GLU A 5 -15.31 -8.38 8.27
CA GLU A 5 -15.86 -7.70 7.11
C GLU A 5 -14.96 -8.04 5.92
N ASP A 6 -15.51 -8.77 4.96
CA ASP A 6 -14.79 -9.06 3.73
C ASP A 6 -14.87 -7.83 2.82
N TYR A 7 -13.80 -7.03 2.83
CA TYR A 7 -13.70 -5.84 1.99
C TYR A 7 -13.68 -6.18 0.50
N ARG A 8 -13.35 -7.42 0.13
CA ARG A 8 -13.21 -7.84 -1.26
C ARG A 8 -14.50 -7.62 -2.06
N ASP A 9 -15.66 -7.89 -1.45
CA ASP A 9 -16.96 -7.73 -2.10
C ASP A 9 -17.36 -6.26 -2.32
N LYS A 10 -16.64 -5.31 -1.70
CA LYS A 10 -16.86 -3.87 -1.83
C LYS A 10 -15.95 -3.20 -2.87
N ILE A 11 -15.00 -3.94 -3.46
CA ILE A 11 -14.01 -3.37 -4.37
C ILE A 11 -14.51 -3.50 -5.81
N GLU A 12 -14.77 -2.36 -6.44
CA GLU A 12 -15.22 -2.30 -7.84
C GLU A 12 -14.08 -2.49 -8.85
N PHE A 13 -12.89 -1.97 -8.52
CA PHE A 13 -11.69 -2.06 -9.36
C PHE A 13 -10.42 -1.79 -8.55
N TYR A 14 -9.29 -2.20 -9.11
CA TYR A 14 -7.94 -1.94 -8.59
C TYR A 14 -7.18 -1.05 -9.56
N ILE A 15 -6.21 -0.29 -9.06
CA ILE A 15 -5.34 0.56 -9.89
C ILE A 15 -3.88 0.21 -9.58
N ASP A 16 -3.07 0.02 -10.63
CA ASP A 16 -1.61 0.02 -10.51
C ASP A 16 -1.12 1.45 -10.23
N PRO A 17 -0.51 1.73 -9.07
CA PRO A 17 -0.04 3.07 -8.75
C PRO A 17 1.09 3.56 -9.68
N SER A 18 1.76 2.66 -10.40
CA SER A 18 2.94 2.98 -11.22
C SER A 18 2.56 3.57 -12.58
N ASN A 19 1.45 3.13 -13.16
CA ASN A 19 1.04 3.48 -14.53
C ASN A 19 -0.45 3.84 -14.66
N GLY A 20 -1.24 3.71 -13.59
CA GLY A 20 -2.68 4.02 -13.58
C GLY A 20 -3.57 2.97 -14.25
N MET A 21 -3.03 1.80 -14.60
CA MET A 21 -3.79 0.73 -15.23
C MET A 21 -4.83 0.17 -14.27
N VAL A 22 -6.04 -0.02 -14.78
CA VAL A 22 -7.19 -0.53 -14.01
C VAL A 22 -7.26 -2.06 -14.15
N PHE A 23 -7.49 -2.75 -13.04
CA PHE A 23 -7.64 -4.20 -12.96
C PHE A 23 -8.97 -4.59 -12.32
N THR A 24 -9.50 -5.74 -12.74
CA THR A 24 -10.67 -6.38 -12.14
C THR A 24 -10.27 -7.29 -10.98
N GLN A 25 -11.24 -7.73 -10.17
CA GLN A 25 -11.03 -8.75 -9.15
C GLN A 25 -10.40 -10.03 -9.72
N LYS A 26 -10.84 -10.45 -10.92
CA LYS A 26 -10.33 -11.65 -11.60
C LYS A 26 -8.84 -11.52 -11.96
N ASP A 27 -8.39 -10.33 -12.33
CA ASP A 27 -6.99 -10.07 -12.66
C ASP A 27 -6.10 -10.19 -11.42
N VAL A 28 -6.53 -9.60 -10.30
CA VAL A 28 -5.85 -9.69 -9.00
C VAL A 28 -5.81 -11.14 -8.49
N ASP A 29 -6.91 -11.88 -8.59
CA ASP A 29 -6.96 -13.29 -8.20
C ASP A 29 -6.01 -14.16 -9.04
N SER A 30 -5.93 -13.87 -10.34
CA SER A 30 -5.01 -14.56 -11.25
C SER A 30 -3.55 -14.23 -10.95
N TYR A 31 -3.26 -12.99 -10.55
CA TYR A 31 -1.95 -12.57 -10.08
C TYR A 31 -1.52 -13.34 -8.82
N PHE A 32 -2.36 -13.39 -7.79
CA PHE A 32 -2.09 -14.13 -6.55
C PHE A 32 -1.81 -15.61 -6.81
N LYS A 33 -2.60 -16.25 -7.68
CA LYS A 33 -2.36 -17.64 -8.10
C LYS A 33 -1.00 -17.82 -8.77
N ARG A 34 -0.62 -16.91 -9.67
CA ARG A 34 0.67 -16.98 -10.39
C ARG A 34 1.86 -16.89 -9.44
N ILE A 35 1.76 -16.10 -8.37
CA ILE A 35 2.82 -15.96 -7.36
C ILE A 35 2.68 -16.93 -6.18
N SER A 36 1.72 -17.86 -6.23
CA SER A 36 1.45 -18.86 -5.17
C SER A 36 1.17 -18.25 -3.79
N VAL A 37 0.55 -17.06 -3.75
CA VAL A 37 0.15 -16.39 -2.51
C VAL A 37 -1.36 -16.57 -2.30
N PRO A 38 -1.82 -17.11 -1.16
CA PRO A 38 -3.24 -17.18 -0.87
C PRO A 38 -3.81 -15.78 -0.58
N PRO A 39 -4.99 -15.43 -1.12
CA PRO A 39 -5.64 -14.18 -0.76
C PRO A 39 -6.08 -14.23 0.71
N VAL A 40 -5.68 -13.24 1.50
CA VAL A 40 -6.14 -13.05 2.88
C VAL A 40 -6.89 -11.73 3.00
N SER A 41 -7.86 -11.66 3.90
CA SER A 41 -8.73 -10.49 4.07
C SER A 41 -7.96 -9.19 4.32
N SER A 42 -6.80 -9.28 4.98
CA SER A 42 -5.93 -8.13 5.24
C SER A 42 -5.38 -7.47 3.97
N TYR A 43 -5.29 -8.17 2.84
CA TYR A 43 -4.84 -7.58 1.56
C TYR A 43 -5.88 -6.65 0.94
N PHE A 44 -7.15 -6.77 1.34
CA PHE A 44 -8.25 -5.96 0.82
C PHE A 44 -8.70 -4.88 1.80
N LYS A 45 -8.18 -4.88 3.04
CA LYS A 45 -8.53 -3.90 4.06
C LYS A 45 -7.95 -2.53 3.66
N PRO A 46 -8.78 -1.49 3.45
CA PRO A 46 -8.28 -0.16 3.15
C PRO A 46 -7.47 0.38 4.33
N LEU A 47 -6.36 1.06 4.02
CA LEU A 47 -5.62 1.82 5.01
C LEU A 47 -6.40 3.08 5.40
N SER A 48 -6.23 3.54 6.64
CA SER A 48 -6.73 4.87 7.02
C SER A 48 -5.96 5.96 6.26
N ASN A 49 -6.55 7.14 6.10
CA ASN A 49 -5.88 8.26 5.42
C ASN A 49 -4.50 8.57 6.03
N LYS A 50 -4.37 8.49 7.37
CA LYS A 50 -3.07 8.64 8.05
C LYS A 50 -2.07 7.57 7.62
N LYS A 51 -2.49 6.29 7.61
CA LYS A 51 -1.64 5.16 7.20
C LYS A 51 -1.25 5.24 5.72
N VAL A 52 -2.13 5.75 4.85
CA VAL A 52 -1.78 6.02 3.44
C VAL A 52 -0.65 7.04 3.34
N ILE A 53 -0.78 8.18 4.04
CA ILE A 53 0.25 9.23 4.00
C ILE A 53 1.56 8.71 4.61
N GLN A 54 1.50 8.03 5.76
CA GLN A 54 2.67 7.41 6.40
C GLN A 54 3.40 6.47 5.44
N HIS A 55 2.67 5.54 4.81
CA HIS A 55 3.25 4.60 3.86
C HIS A 55 3.93 5.31 2.68
N LEU A 56 3.29 6.33 2.11
CA LEU A 56 3.87 7.09 0.99
C LEU A 56 5.15 7.84 1.40
N LEU A 57 5.22 8.39 2.61
CA LEU A 57 6.44 9.02 3.14
C LEU A 57 7.58 8.01 3.30
N GLU A 58 7.28 6.84 3.87
CA GLU A 58 8.25 5.75 4.06
C GLU A 58 8.79 5.23 2.72
N GLU A 59 7.93 4.94 1.75
CA GLU A 59 8.34 4.50 0.41
C GLU A 59 9.14 5.58 -0.32
N THR A 60 8.73 6.84 -0.23
CA THR A 60 9.46 7.97 -0.83
C THR A 60 10.84 8.14 -0.20
N SER A 61 10.97 7.92 1.11
CA SER A 61 12.26 8.02 1.82
C SER A 61 13.30 7.03 1.28
N LYS A 62 12.88 5.87 0.79
CA LYS A 62 13.77 4.82 0.26
C LYS A 62 14.43 5.23 -1.06
N VAL A 63 13.89 6.22 -1.77
CA VAL A 63 14.47 6.76 -3.00
C VAL A 63 15.75 7.55 -2.71
N PHE A 64 15.92 8.08 -1.49
CA PHE A 64 17.11 8.80 -1.07
C PHE A 64 18.10 7.84 -0.43
N ASP A 65 18.90 7.17 -1.26
CA ASP A 65 19.82 6.09 -0.89
C ASP A 65 21.31 6.49 -0.87
N ASN A 66 21.61 7.77 -1.10
CA ASN A 66 22.97 8.31 -1.12
C ASN A 66 23.23 9.29 0.04
N GLU A 67 24.51 9.48 0.39
CA GLU A 67 24.91 10.34 1.53
C GLU A 67 24.50 11.81 1.36
N LYS A 68 24.52 12.32 0.13
CA LYS A 68 24.18 13.73 -0.15
C LYS A 68 22.70 14.02 0.15
N ASP A 69 21.84 13.05 -0.05
CA ASP A 69 20.39 13.15 0.14
C ASP A 69 19.91 12.52 1.46
N ALA A 70 20.81 12.07 2.33
CA ALA A 70 20.46 11.38 3.58
C ALA A 70 19.52 12.19 4.48
N TYR A 71 19.69 13.51 4.55
CA TYR A 71 18.82 14.39 5.32
C TYR A 71 17.34 14.33 4.85
N LYS A 72 17.09 14.18 3.54
CA LYS A 72 15.71 14.08 3.00
C LYS A 72 15.04 12.79 3.45
N LYS A 73 15.80 11.70 3.51
CA LYS A 73 15.32 10.42 4.04
C LYS A 73 14.93 10.57 5.50
N GLU A 74 15.82 11.17 6.30
CA GLU A 74 15.60 11.37 7.73
C GLU A 74 14.35 12.24 7.99
N GLU A 75 14.23 13.39 7.32
CA GLU A 75 13.06 14.28 7.46
C GLU A 75 11.74 13.58 7.06
N LEU A 76 11.74 12.77 5.99
CA LEU A 76 10.55 12.01 5.59
C LEU A 76 10.15 10.95 6.62
N LEU A 77 11.13 10.26 7.21
CA LEU A 77 10.87 9.29 8.27
C LEU A 77 10.39 9.97 9.56
N GLU A 78 10.93 11.15 9.89
CA GLU A 78 10.43 11.95 11.02
C GLU A 78 8.97 12.35 10.81
N LEU A 79 8.60 12.82 9.61
CA LEU A 79 7.20 13.13 9.28
C LEU A 79 6.30 11.89 9.35
N ALA A 80 6.76 10.75 8.85
CA ALA A 80 6.03 9.48 8.92
C ALA A 80 5.77 9.04 10.37
N ASN A 81 6.73 9.27 11.27
CA ASN A 81 6.61 8.95 12.69
C ASN A 81 5.60 9.84 13.45
N LEU A 82 5.24 11.00 12.92
CA LEU A 82 4.19 11.86 13.51
C LEU A 82 2.76 11.36 13.20
N LEU A 83 2.61 10.40 12.30
CA LEU A 83 1.32 9.87 11.85
C LEU A 83 1.00 8.56 12.59
N ASP A 84 0.36 8.67 13.75
CA ASP A 84 -0.21 7.54 14.52
C ASP A 84 -1.19 6.69 13.69
#